data_AF-A0A9Q3QWV1-F1
#
_entry.id   AF-A0A9Q3QWV1-F1
#
_cell.length_a   1.000
_cell.length_b   1.000
_cell.length_c   1.000
_cell.angle_alpha   90.00
_cell.angle_beta   90.00
_cell.angle_gamma   90.00
#
_symmetry.space_group_name_H-M   'P 1'
#
loop_
_entity.id
_entity.type
_entity.pdbx_description
1 polymer ?
#
loop_
_entity_poly.entity_id
_entity_poly.type
_entity_poly.pdbx_seq_one_letter_code
_entity_poly.pdbx_strand_id
1 'polypeptide(L)'
;MKEEASSADRFLALVAAAQDRDMRLSSIQAGLLVAAELGIASDSRSFAHKLGIAHAVVLRELSALAERDALQIVERDPRTMRVHYRLASL
;
A
#
# COMPACT_ATOMS: atom_id res chain seq x y z
N MET A 1 5.82 30.00 -11.90
CA MET A 1 6.52 29.07 -10.99
C MET A 1 5.85 27.70 -11.13
N LYS A 2 6.57 26.67 -11.59
CA LYS A 2 6.10 25.30 -11.45
C LYS A 2 6.43 24.90 -10.03
N GLU A 3 5.42 24.85 -9.16
CA GLU A 3 5.59 24.17 -7.87
C GLU A 3 5.86 22.70 -8.19
N GLU A 4 7.10 22.26 -7.98
CA GLU A 4 7.39 20.84 -7.90
C GLU A 4 6.61 20.32 -6.69
N ALA A 5 5.55 19.57 -6.96
CA ALA A 5 4.74 18.94 -5.91
C ALA A 5 5.66 18.16 -4.97
N SER A 6 5.45 18.31 -3.66
CA SER A 6 6.27 17.59 -2.69
C SER A 6 6.14 16.08 -2.91
N SER A 7 7.13 15.29 -2.45
CA SER A 7 7.05 13.83 -2.55
C SER A 7 5.77 13.26 -1.92
N ALA A 8 5.23 13.93 -0.90
CA ALA A 8 3.95 13.58 -0.28
C ALA A 8 2.76 13.90 -1.21
N ASP A 9 2.72 15.09 -1.80
CA ASP A 9 1.65 15.48 -2.74
C ASP A 9 1.62 14.55 -3.95
N ARG A 10 2.81 14.19 -4.47
CA ARG A 10 2.92 13.22 -5.57
C ARG A 10 2.41 11.85 -5.17
N PHE A 11 2.72 11.39 -3.96
CA PHE A 11 2.20 10.12 -3.44
C PHE A 11 0.67 10.16 -3.36
N LEU A 12 0.09 11.20 -2.76
CA LEU A 12 -1.35 11.35 -2.61
C LEU A 12 -2.07 11.43 -3.97
N ALA A 13 -1.50 12.15 -4.94
CA ALA A 13 -2.03 12.22 -6.30
C ALA A 13 -2.06 10.83 -6.98
N LEU A 14 -1.04 10.00 -6.78
CA LEU A 14 -1.00 8.64 -7.31
C LEU A 14 -2.00 7.72 -6.62
N VAL A 15 -2.19 7.88 -5.31
CA VAL A 15 -3.24 7.16 -4.56
C VAL A 15 -4.62 7.50 -5.10
N ALA A 16 -4.91 8.78 -5.30
CA ALA A 16 -6.17 9.23 -5.90
C ALA A 16 -6.36 8.64 -7.31
N ALA A 17 -5.34 8.72 -8.16
CA ALA A 17 -5.39 8.15 -9.51
C ALA A 17 -5.60 6.62 -9.52
N ALA A 18 -5.08 5.89 -8.53
CA ALA A 18 -5.32 4.46 -8.39
C ALA A 18 -6.79 4.17 -8.00
N GLN A 19 -7.38 4.97 -7.11
CA GLN A 19 -8.79 4.84 -6.76
C GLN A 19 -9.72 5.22 -7.92
N ASP A 20 -9.35 6.21 -8.75
CA ASP A 20 -10.12 6.56 -9.95
C ASP A 20 -10.15 5.42 -10.97
N ARG A 21 -9.10 4.60 -11.03
CA ARG A 21 -9.01 3.42 -11.91
C ARG A 21 -9.77 2.22 -11.39
N ASP A 22 -9.76 1.99 -10.08
CA ASP A 22 -10.58 0.96 -9.42
C ASP A 22 -11.23 1.54 -8.16
N MET A 23 -12.47 2.02 -8.35
CA MET A 23 -13.30 2.61 -7.32
C MET A 23 -13.67 1.65 -6.17
N ARG A 24 -13.35 0.35 -6.29
CA ARG A 24 -13.50 -0.63 -5.19
C ARG A 24 -12.31 -0.60 -4.22
N LEU A 25 -11.23 0.10 -4.56
CA LEU A 25 -10.08 0.26 -3.67
C LEU A 25 -10.40 1.28 -2.57
N SER A 26 -10.19 0.87 -1.32
CA SER A 26 -10.08 1.84 -0.23
C SER A 26 -8.84 2.72 -0.43
N SER A 27 -8.80 3.89 0.19
CA SER A 27 -7.63 4.77 0.13
C SER A 27 -6.37 4.10 0.71
N ILE A 28 -6.54 3.24 1.72
CA ILE A 28 -5.45 2.44 2.30
C ILE A 28 -4.96 1.39 1.30
N GLN A 29 -5.88 0.71 0.61
CA GLN A 29 -5.53 -0.28 -0.41
C GLN A 29 -4.78 0.34 -1.59
N ALA A 30 -5.29 1.46 -2.11
CA ALA A 30 -4.59 2.21 -3.15
C ALA A 30 -3.21 2.69 -2.67
N GLY A 31 -3.13 3.17 -1.41
CA GLY A 31 -1.87 3.52 -0.75
C GLY A 31 -0.86 2.36 -0.70
N LEU A 32 -1.31 1.16 -0.33
CA LEU A 32 -0.45 -0.03 -0.26
C LEU A 32 0.13 -0.40 -1.63
N LEU A 33 -0.67 -0.35 -2.68
CA LEU A 33 -0.25 -0.65 -4.06
C LEU A 33 0.75 0.39 -4.57
N VAL A 34 0.43 1.68 -4.41
CA VAL A 34 1.32 2.79 -4.82
C VAL A 34 2.63 2.77 -4.03
N ALA A 35 2.58 2.51 -2.72
CA ALA A 35 3.78 2.44 -1.90
C ALA A 35 4.70 1.27 -2.31
N ALA A 36 4.14 0.14 -2.72
CA ALA A 36 4.91 -0.98 -3.25
C ALA A 36 5.51 -0.67 -4.62
N GLU A 37 4.71 -0.11 -5.55
CA GLU A 37 5.16 0.29 -6.89
C GLU A 37 6.35 1.27 -6.82
N LEU A 38 6.26 2.26 -5.91
CA LEU A 38 7.30 3.28 -5.75
C LEU A 38 8.46 2.84 -4.85
N GLY A 39 8.44 1.61 -4.29
CA GLY A 39 9.46 1.14 -3.36
C GLY A 39 9.49 1.90 -2.02
N ILE A 40 8.41 2.59 -1.64
CA ILE A 40 8.29 3.34 -0.38
C ILE A 40 8.12 2.39 0.80
N ALA A 41 7.36 1.31 0.62
CA ALA A 41 7.19 0.25 1.61
C ALA A 41 6.87 -1.08 0.91
N SER A 42 7.53 -2.15 1.35
CA SER A 42 7.31 -3.52 0.88
C SER A 42 6.83 -4.46 2.01
N ASP A 43 6.46 -3.89 3.16
CA ASP A 43 5.95 -4.64 4.29
C ASP A 43 4.96 -3.83 5.15
N SER A 44 4.09 -4.56 5.85
CA SER A 44 2.98 -4.02 6.61
C SER A 44 3.40 -3.04 7.72
N ARG A 45 4.57 -3.25 8.35
CA ARG A 45 5.03 -2.40 9.46
C ARG A 45 5.63 -1.10 8.96
N SER A 46 6.46 -1.17 7.92
CA SER A 46 7.01 0.02 7.28
C SER A 46 5.91 0.93 6.74
N PHE A 47 4.89 0.35 6.09
CA PHE A 47 3.74 1.10 5.59
C PHE A 47 2.95 1.76 6.73
N ALA A 48 2.55 0.97 7.74
CA ALA A 48 1.84 1.46 8.92
C ALA A 48 2.56 2.63 9.60
N HIS A 49 3.87 2.48 9.83
CA HIS A 49 4.69 3.49 10.48
C HIS A 49 4.81 4.78 9.65
N LYS A 50 5.11 4.67 8.34
CA LYS A 50 5.30 5.84 7.47
C LYS A 50 4.03 6.67 7.31
N LEU A 51 2.87 6.02 7.29
CA LEU A 51 1.58 6.66 7.04
C LEU A 51 0.79 6.94 8.34
N GLY A 52 1.32 6.55 9.50
CA GLY A 52 0.65 6.75 10.79
C GLY A 52 -0.64 5.93 10.94
N ILE A 53 -0.73 4.77 10.30
CA ILE A 53 -1.92 3.90 10.30
C ILE A 53 -1.72 2.75 11.27
N ALA A 54 -2.78 2.37 12.00
CA ALA A 54 -2.74 1.21 12.87
C ALA A 54 -2.40 -0.08 12.09
N HIS A 55 -1.41 -0.84 12.57
CA HIS A 55 -0.91 -2.04 11.88
C HIS A 55 -2.01 -3.08 11.62
N ALA A 56 -2.95 -3.28 12.56
CA ALA A 56 -4.08 -4.20 12.37
C ALA A 56 -4.99 -3.83 11.18
N VAL A 57 -5.20 -2.53 10.93
CA VAL A 57 -5.96 -2.06 9.77
C VAL A 57 -5.20 -2.38 8.48
N VAL A 58 -3.89 -2.14 8.47
CA VAL A 58 -3.04 -2.49 7.33
C VAL A 58 -3.08 -3.98 7.02
N LEU A 59 -3.05 -4.85 8.04
CA LEU A 59 -3.14 -6.31 7.87
C LEU A 59 -4.48 -6.76 7.27
N ARG A 60 -5.58 -6.13 7.68
CA ARG A 60 -6.91 -6.38 7.11
C ARG A 60 -6.94 -6.04 5.63
N GLU A 61 -6.47 -4.85 5.26
CA GLU A 61 -6.48 -4.40 3.86
C GLU A 61 -5.52 -5.21 2.98
N LEU A 62 -4.34 -5.61 3.50
CA LEU A 62 -3.43 -6.52 2.82
C LEU A 62 -4.06 -7.88 2.53
N SER A 63 -4.79 -8.45 3.51
CA SER A 63 -5.49 -9.72 3.31
C SER A 63 -6.55 -9.60 2.21
N ALA A 64 -7.35 -8.52 2.23
CA ALA A 64 -8.37 -8.27 1.21
C ALA A 64 -7.78 -8.05 -0.19
N LEU A 65 -6.61 -7.43 -0.31
CA LEU A 65 -5.93 -7.27 -1.61
C LEU A 65 -5.31 -8.58 -2.11
N ALA A 66 -4.77 -9.40 -1.22
CA ALA A 66 -4.25 -10.72 -1.57
C ALA A 66 -5.35 -11.65 -2.06
N GLU A 67 -6.54 -11.62 -1.43
CA GLU A 67 -7.73 -12.37 -1.88
C GLU A 67 -8.25 -11.94 -3.26
N ARG A 68 -7.92 -10.72 -3.69
CA ARG A 68 -8.27 -10.16 -5.00
C ARG A 68 -7.16 -10.28 -6.04
N ASP A 69 -6.08 -11.00 -5.71
CA ASP A 69 -4.88 -11.14 -6.54
C ASP A 69 -4.24 -9.79 -6.96
N ALA A 70 -4.48 -8.71 -6.21
CA ALA A 70 -3.88 -7.40 -6.49
C ALA A 70 -2.43 -7.30 -5.98
N LEU A 71 -2.10 -8.13 -4.99
CA LEU A 71 -0.74 -8.29 -4.47
C LEU A 71 -0.52 -9.73 -4.04
N GLN A 72 0.75 -10.11 -3.94
CA GLN A 72 1.17 -11.39 -3.40
C GLN A 72 1.88 -11.19 -2.06
N ILE A 73 1.50 -12.01 -1.08
CA ILE A 73 2.22 -12.12 0.18
C ILE A 73 3.45 -13.00 -0.04
N VAL A 74 4.63 -12.45 0.25
CA VAL A 74 5.92 -13.11 0.09
C VAL A 74 6.33 -13.85 1.36
N GLU A 75 6.13 -13.21 2.51
CA GLU A 75 6.51 -13.77 3.81
C GLU A 75 5.59 -13.23 4.91
N ARG A 76 5.36 -14.06 5.94
CA ARG A 76 4.69 -13.65 7.17
C ARG A 76 5.55 -14.03 8.37
N ASP A 77 5.91 -13.04 9.19
CA ASP A 77 6.56 -13.28 10.48
C ASP A 77 5.48 -13.63 11.53
N PRO A 78 5.48 -14.85 12.08
CA PRO A 78 4.46 -15.30 13.03
C PRO A 78 4.57 -14.66 14.42
N ARG A 79 5.72 -14.08 14.77
CA ARG A 79 5.94 -13.43 16.08
C ARG A 79 5.51 -11.97 16.05
N THR A 80 5.78 -11.29 14.94
CA THR A 80 5.56 -9.84 14.82
C THR A 80 4.32 -9.47 13.99
N MET A 81 3.71 -10.47 13.34
CA MET A 81 2.66 -10.30 12.34
C MET A 81 3.08 -9.37 11.19
N ARG A 82 4.39 -9.22 10.93
CA ARG A 82 4.88 -8.46 9.78
C ARG A 82 4.63 -9.27 8.52
N VAL A 83 4.00 -8.64 7.54
CA VAL A 83 3.72 -9.23 6.24
C VAL A 83 4.56 -8.52 5.20
N HIS A 84 5.43 -9.26 4.52
CA HIS A 84 6.14 -8.79 3.33
C HIS A 84 5.31 -9.11 2.10
N TYR A 85 5.21 -8.16 1.18
CA TYR A 85 4.36 -8.28 0.00
C TYR A 85 4.99 -7.62 -1.22
N ARG A 86 4.52 -8.03 -2.39
CA ARG A 86 4.87 -7.45 -3.69
C ARG A 86 3.61 -7.33 -4.54
N LEU A 87 3.61 -6.45 -5.53
CA LEU A 87 2.53 -6.41 -6.52
C LEU A 87 2.41 -7.75 -7.23
N ALA A 88 1.18 -8.15 -7.51
CA ALA A 88 0.95 -9.31 -8.35
C ALA A 88 1.47 -9.00 -9.75
N SER A 89 2.39 -9.83 -10.23
CA SER A 89 2.79 -9.81 -11.63
C SER A 89 1.62 -10.36 -12.45
N LEU A 90 1.07 -9.53 -13.35
CA LEU A 90 0.10 -9.94 -14.38
C LEU A 90 0.62 -11.14 -15.19
#